data_AF-A0A7R9Q4D9-F1
#
_entry.id   AF-A0A7R9Q4D9-F1
#
_cell.length_a   1.000
_cell.length_b   1.000
_cell.length_c   1.000
_cell.angle_alpha   90.00
_cell.angle_beta   90.00
_cell.angle_gamma   90.00
#
_symmetry.space_group_name_H-M   'P 1'
#
loop_
_entity.id
_entity.type
_entity.pdbx_description
1 polymer ?
#
loop_
_entity_poly.entity_id
_entity_poly.type
_entity_poly.pdbx_seq_one_letter_code
_entity_poly.pdbx_strand_id
1 'polypeptide(L)'
;MHFSKMLERLLKLAVPNHLIWLIFFYWFFHSCLNTIAEILRFSDREFYKDWWNSESVNYFWKNWNMPVHKWCVRHLYKPLINRGVNKFHASVMVFMLSAFFHEYLVSVPLSMFRLWAFFGMLSQIPFSMFVSKYLNNQTANFAVWISLIIGQPLCILMYYHDYYVIHHLNKTS
;
A
#
# COMPACT_ATOMS: atom_id res chain seq x y z
N MET A 1 -11.54 -1.79 25.33
CA MET A 1 -10.66 -2.43 24.32
C MET A 1 -9.22 -2.32 24.81
N HIS A 2 -8.57 -3.42 25.21
CA HIS A 2 -7.18 -3.34 25.69
C HIS A 2 -6.23 -3.18 24.51
N PHE A 3 -5.85 -1.93 24.18
CA PHE A 3 -4.93 -1.61 23.08
C PHE A 3 -3.66 -2.48 23.08
N SER A 4 -3.11 -2.76 24.27
CA SER A 4 -1.98 -3.67 24.47
C SER A 4 -2.21 -5.08 23.91
N LYS A 5 -3.39 -5.69 24.14
CA LYS A 5 -3.72 -7.02 23.63
C LYS A 5 -3.88 -7.04 22.11
N MET A 6 -4.41 -5.96 21.53
CA MET A 6 -4.54 -5.82 20.08
C MET A 6 -3.17 -5.69 19.44
N LEU A 7 -2.29 -4.84 19.99
CA LEU A 7 -0.92 -4.66 19.52
C LEU A 7 -0.13 -5.98 19.57
N GLU A 8 -0.23 -6.73 20.67
CA GLU A 8 0.42 -8.03 20.81
C GLU A 8 0.00 -9.01 19.71
N ARG A 9 -1.32 -9.10 19.43
CA ARG A 9 -1.85 -9.96 18.37
C ARG A 9 -1.42 -9.52 16.98
N LEU A 10 -1.43 -8.21 16.72
CA LEU A 10 -1.00 -7.67 15.43
C LEU A 10 0.47 -7.96 15.15
N LEU A 11 1.35 -7.79 16.14
CA LEU A 11 2.77 -8.09 15.98
C LEU A 11 3.02 -9.58 15.71
N LYS A 12 2.27 -10.48 16.34
CA LYS A 12 2.35 -11.93 16.07
C LYS A 12 1.96 -12.28 14.62
N LEU A 13 1.03 -11.53 14.02
CA LEU A 13 0.56 -11.78 12.65
C LEU A 13 1.31 -10.97 11.59
N ALA A 14 2.13 -9.99 11.98
CA ALA A 14 2.79 -9.08 11.04
C ALA A 14 3.72 -9.81 10.06
N VAL A 15 4.53 -10.77 10.54
CA VAL A 15 5.48 -11.51 9.69
C VAL A 15 4.76 -12.44 8.70
N PRO A 16 3.82 -13.32 9.12
CA PRO A 16 3.05 -14.13 8.17
C PRO A 16 2.28 -13.28 7.15
N ASN A 17 1.67 -12.17 7.60
CA ASN A 17 0.96 -11.25 6.72
C ASN A 17 1.89 -10.66 5.66
N HIS A 18 3.07 -10.19 6.07
CA HIS A 18 4.05 -9.64 5.14
C HIS A 18 4.51 -10.67 4.09
N LEU A 19 4.75 -11.93 4.49
CA LEU A 19 5.11 -12.99 3.55
C LEU A 19 4.01 -13.26 2.51
N ILE A 20 2.74 -13.27 2.94
CA ILE A 20 1.60 -13.41 2.01
C ILE A 20 1.58 -12.26 0.99
N TRP A 21 1.85 -11.03 1.43
CA TRP A 21 1.92 -9.88 0.54
C TRP A 21 3.09 -9.97 -0.46
N LEU A 22 4.26 -10.47 -0.06
CA LEU A 22 5.38 -10.70 -0.97
C LEU A 22 5.06 -11.78 -2.01
N ILE A 23 4.43 -12.89 -1.58
CA ILE A 23 3.99 -13.96 -2.47
C ILE A 23 2.94 -13.43 -3.44
N PHE A 24 1.94 -12.69 -2.94
CA PHE A 24 0.90 -12.08 -3.77
C PHE A 24 1.51 -11.11 -4.79
N PHE A 25 2.48 -10.29 -4.37
CA PHE A 25 3.19 -9.39 -5.28
C PHE A 25 3.83 -10.16 -6.44
N TYR A 26 4.61 -11.20 -6.13
CA TYR A 26 5.29 -12.01 -7.15
C TYR A 26 4.29 -12.77 -8.04
N TRP A 27 3.29 -13.40 -7.43
CA TRP A 27 2.26 -14.13 -8.17
C TRP A 27 1.52 -13.21 -9.14
N PHE A 28 1.02 -12.06 -8.68
CA PHE A 28 0.22 -11.18 -9.51
C PHE A 28 1.06 -10.35 -10.49
N PHE A 29 1.99 -9.53 -9.99
CA PHE A 29 2.73 -8.58 -10.83
C PHE A 29 3.78 -9.23 -11.71
N HIS A 30 4.43 -10.29 -11.23
CA HIS A 30 5.41 -11.01 -12.04
C HIS A 30 4.73 -12.11 -12.85
N SER A 31 4.05 -13.07 -12.22
CA SER A 31 3.59 -14.27 -12.93
C SER A 31 2.34 -14.02 -13.78
N CYS A 32 1.26 -13.49 -13.18
CA CYS A 32 -0.01 -13.29 -13.89
C CYS A 32 0.11 -12.23 -15.00
N LEU A 33 0.67 -11.05 -14.72
CA LEU A 33 0.78 -9.98 -15.72
C LEU A 33 1.70 -10.36 -16.89
N ASN A 34 2.83 -11.04 -16.66
CA ASN A 34 3.66 -11.53 -17.77
C ASN A 34 2.97 -12.62 -18.58
N THR A 35 2.21 -13.52 -17.94
CA THR A 35 1.43 -14.53 -18.65
C THR A 35 0.39 -13.87 -19.56
N ILE A 36 -0.34 -12.89 -19.05
CA ILE A 36 -1.32 -12.11 -19.84
C ILE A 36 -0.60 -11.35 -20.97
N ALA A 37 0.55 -10.74 -20.69
CA ALA A 37 1.32 -10.03 -21.70
C ALA A 37 1.80 -10.96 -22.82
N GLU A 38 2.22 -12.19 -22.51
CA GLU A 38 2.62 -13.19 -23.50
C GLU A 38 1.42 -13.59 -24.38
N ILE A 39 0.28 -13.92 -23.76
CA ILE A 39 -0.95 -14.29 -24.48
C ILE A 39 -1.40 -13.18 -25.42
N LEU A 40 -1.35 -11.92 -24.95
CA LEU A 40 -1.75 -10.74 -25.72
C LEU A 40 -0.65 -10.22 -26.66
N ARG A 41 0.53 -10.86 -26.69
CA ARG A 41 1.72 -10.39 -27.43
C ARG A 41 2.07 -8.93 -27.10
N PHE A 42 1.88 -8.55 -25.85
CA PHE A 42 2.19 -7.23 -25.32
C PHE A 42 3.67 -7.14 -25.00
N SER A 43 4.35 -6.16 -25.61
CA SER A 43 5.80 -6.01 -25.50
C SER A 43 6.25 -5.23 -24.27
N ASP A 44 5.43 -4.34 -23.70
CA ASP A 44 5.83 -3.56 -22.51
C ASP A 44 5.60 -4.41 -21.24
N ARG A 45 6.67 -5.02 -20.73
CA ARG A 45 6.63 -5.88 -19.54
C ARG A 45 7.13 -5.19 -18.28
N GLU A 46 7.26 -3.86 -18.31
CA GLU A 46 7.73 -3.07 -17.17
C GLU A 46 6.60 -2.84 -16.15
N PHE A 47 6.17 -3.90 -15.47
CA PHE A 47 5.09 -3.86 -14.47
C PHE A 47 5.55 -3.34 -13.09
N TYR A 48 6.83 -3.52 -12.76
CA TYR A 48 7.44 -3.06 -11.51
C TYR A 48 8.95 -2.82 -11.72
N LYS A 49 9.58 -2.09 -10.79
CA LYS A 49 11.03 -1.85 -10.71
C LYS A 49 11.61 -2.38 -9.40
N ASP A 50 12.88 -2.11 -9.14
CA ASP A 50 13.63 -2.51 -7.95
C ASP A 50 13.19 -1.78 -6.66
N TRP A 51 11.89 -1.88 -6.34
CA TRP A 51 11.28 -1.24 -5.19
C TRP A 51 11.85 -1.74 -3.84
N TRP A 52 12.41 -2.95 -3.79
CA TRP A 52 13.01 -3.53 -2.59
C TRP A 52 14.30 -2.82 -2.14
N ASN A 53 15.00 -2.16 -3.07
CA ASN A 53 16.19 -1.36 -2.81
C ASN A 53 15.86 0.13 -2.63
N SER A 54 14.61 0.47 -2.28
CA SER A 54 14.19 1.87 -2.15
C SER A 54 14.87 2.56 -0.96
N GLU A 55 15.60 3.63 -1.23
CA GLU A 55 16.18 4.52 -0.20
C GLU A 55 15.20 5.64 0.23
N SER A 56 13.98 5.64 -0.30
CA SER A 56 12.91 6.52 0.16
C SER A 56 11.54 5.88 -0.05
N VAL A 57 10.59 6.22 0.83
CA VAL A 57 9.19 5.80 0.72
C VAL A 57 8.58 6.27 -0.61
N ASN A 58 8.97 7.47 -1.07
CA ASN A 58 8.56 7.98 -2.38
C ASN A 58 9.10 7.14 -3.55
N TYR A 59 10.32 6.60 -3.46
CA TYR A 59 10.84 5.69 -4.49
C TYR A 59 10.04 4.39 -4.52
N PHE A 60 9.76 3.81 -3.35
CA PHE A 60 8.92 2.62 -3.23
C PHE A 60 7.56 2.79 -3.94
N TRP A 61 6.80 3.85 -3.59
CA TRP A 61 5.46 4.08 -4.13
C TRP A 61 5.41 4.31 -5.66
N LYS A 62 6.52 4.72 -6.28
CA LYS A 62 6.61 4.91 -7.73
C LYS A 62 6.94 3.61 -8.47
N ASN A 63 7.62 2.68 -7.81
CA ASN A 63 8.29 1.56 -8.45
C ASN A 63 7.64 0.20 -8.18
N TRP A 64 6.78 0.08 -7.16
CA TRP A 64 6.10 -1.17 -6.84
C TRP A 64 5.05 -1.57 -7.91
N ASN A 65 4.27 -0.60 -8.42
CA ASN A 65 3.20 -0.82 -9.38
C ASN A 65 3.26 0.25 -10.47
N MET A 66 4.05 -0.04 -11.51
CA MET A 66 4.28 0.89 -12.61
C MET A 66 3.02 1.22 -13.40
N PRO A 67 2.08 0.29 -13.70
CA PRO A 67 0.84 0.61 -14.41
C PRO A 67 0.01 1.70 -13.69
N VAL A 68 -0.22 1.52 -12.38
CA VAL A 68 -0.98 2.50 -11.59
C VAL A 68 -0.19 3.80 -11.46
N HIS A 69 1.12 3.73 -11.23
CA HIS A 69 1.96 4.92 -11.15
C HIS A 69 1.94 5.75 -12.44
N LYS A 70 2.18 5.11 -13.59
CA LYS A 70 2.12 5.74 -14.93
C LYS A 70 0.74 6.36 -15.19
N TRP A 71 -0.34 5.67 -14.82
CA TRP A 71 -1.71 6.18 -14.95
C TRP A 71 -1.94 7.43 -14.09
N CYS A 72 -1.57 7.39 -12.80
CA CYS A 72 -1.69 8.53 -11.89
C CYS A 72 -0.86 9.73 -12.36
N VAL A 73 0.37 9.50 -12.83
CA VAL A 73 1.23 10.58 -13.34
C VAL A 73 0.60 11.24 -14.57
N ARG A 74 0.09 10.45 -15.52
CA ARG A 74 -0.46 10.94 -16.77
C ARG A 74 -1.82 11.64 -16.60
N HIS A 75 -2.72 11.07 -15.81
CA HIS A 75 -4.12 11.51 -15.76
C HIS A 75 -4.45 12.40 -14.56
N LEU A 76 -3.63 12.39 -13.51
CA LEU A 76 -3.89 13.18 -12.30
C LEU A 76 -2.79 14.20 -12.08
N TYR A 77 -1.54 13.74 -11.92
CA TYR A 77 -0.44 14.60 -11.52
C TYR A 77 -0.12 15.67 -12.57
N LYS A 78 0.20 15.28 -13.82
CA LYS A 78 0.55 16.23 -14.88
C LYS A 78 -0.59 17.25 -15.15
N PRO A 79 -1.87 16.86 -15.25
CA PRO A 79 -2.95 17.82 -15.39
C PRO A 79 -3.07 18.81 -14.22
N LEU A 80 -2.88 18.36 -12.97
CA LEU A 80 -2.89 19.24 -11.79
C LEU A 80 -1.75 20.26 -11.83
N ILE A 81 -0.53 19.80 -12.16
CA ILE A 81 0.63 20.69 -12.30
C ILE A 81 0.41 21.71 -13.43
N ASN A 82 -0.13 21.28 -14.58
CA ASN A 82 -0.42 22.17 -15.71
C ASN A 82 -1.48 23.24 -15.38
N ARG A 83 -2.35 22.97 -14.40
CA ARG A 83 -3.34 23.95 -13.88
C ARG A 83 -2.76 24.87 -12.81
N GLY A 84 -1.46 24.80 -12.52
CA GLY A 84 -0.78 25.66 -11.54
C GLY A 84 -0.81 25.14 -10.10
N VAL A 85 -1.25 23.90 -9.86
CA VAL A 85 -1.21 23.32 -8.50
C VAL A 85 0.24 23.03 -8.11
N ASN A 86 0.63 23.42 -6.89
CA ASN A 86 1.97 23.14 -6.36
C ASN A 86 2.23 21.61 -6.29
N LYS A 87 3.48 21.20 -6.55
CA LYS A 87 3.93 19.79 -6.55
C LYS A 87 3.54 19.04 -5.27
N PHE A 88 3.65 19.68 -4.11
CA PHE A 88 3.25 19.05 -2.84
C PHE A 88 1.75 18.74 -2.80
N HIS A 89 0.91 19.74 -3.08
CA HIS A 89 -0.55 19.57 -3.12
C HIS A 89 -0.98 18.54 -4.17
N ALA A 90 -0.37 18.57 -5.37
CA ALA A 90 -0.67 17.58 -6.41
C ALA A 90 -0.33 16.14 -5.95
N SER A 91 0.80 15.94 -5.28
CA SER A 91 1.16 14.64 -4.70
C SER A 91 0.16 14.22 -3.61
N VAL A 92 -0.21 15.12 -2.69
CA VAL A 92 -1.19 14.84 -1.64
C VAL A 92 -2.54 14.44 -2.24
N MET A 93 -3.01 15.13 -3.28
CA MET A 93 -4.26 14.79 -3.96
C MET A 93 -4.21 13.39 -4.61
N VAL A 94 -3.10 13.03 -5.26
CA VAL A 94 -2.91 11.68 -5.81
C VAL A 94 -2.92 10.63 -4.69
N PHE A 95 -2.27 10.91 -3.56
CA PHE A 95 -2.28 10.02 -2.39
C PHE A 95 -3.67 9.90 -1.76
N MET A 96 -4.45 10.98 -1.67
CA MET A 96 -5.83 10.96 -1.18
C MET A 96 -6.74 10.10 -2.08
N LEU A 97 -6.60 10.24 -3.40
CA LEU A 97 -7.36 9.39 -4.33
C LEU A 97 -6.95 7.92 -4.19
N SER A 98 -5.65 7.64 -4.03
CA SER A 98 -5.17 6.28 -3.75
C SER A 98 -5.77 5.74 -2.45
N ALA A 99 -5.76 6.53 -1.37
CA ALA A 99 -6.35 6.15 -0.08
C ALA A 99 -7.86 5.84 -0.20
N PHE A 100 -8.59 6.62 -1.00
CA PHE A 100 -10.00 6.36 -1.30
C PHE A 100 -10.20 4.98 -1.95
N PHE A 101 -9.40 4.64 -2.97
CA PHE A 101 -9.50 3.32 -3.61
C PHE A 101 -9.12 2.17 -2.68
N HIS A 102 -8.13 2.36 -1.80
CA HIS A 102 -7.74 1.34 -0.81
C HIS A 102 -8.88 1.08 0.19
N GLU A 103 -9.53 2.14 0.69
CA GLU A 103 -10.71 1.99 1.54
C GLU A 103 -11.86 1.33 0.77
N TYR A 104 -12.16 1.79 -0.45
CA TYR A 104 -13.24 1.24 -1.26
C TYR A 104 -13.08 -0.26 -1.52
N LEU A 105 -11.89 -0.70 -1.93
CA LEU A 105 -11.61 -2.10 -2.23
C LEU A 105 -11.66 -3.01 -0.99
N VAL A 106 -11.41 -2.47 0.20
CA VAL A 106 -11.45 -3.26 1.45
C VAL A 106 -12.84 -3.21 2.09
N SER A 107 -13.44 -2.02 2.17
CA SER A 107 -14.71 -1.80 2.88
C SER A 107 -15.93 -2.33 2.16
N VAL A 108 -15.98 -2.25 0.82
CA VAL A 108 -17.17 -2.68 0.08
C VAL A 108 -17.34 -4.20 0.12
N PRO A 109 -16.32 -5.04 -0.19
CA PRO A 109 -16.49 -6.50 -0.13
C PRO A 109 -16.78 -7.00 1.28
N LEU A 110 -16.19 -6.37 2.30
CA LEU A 110 -16.42 -6.74 3.70
C LEU A 110 -17.67 -6.09 4.31
N SER A 111 -18.34 -5.20 3.58
CA SER A 111 -19.47 -4.39 4.08
C SER A 111 -19.15 -3.68 5.41
N MET A 112 -17.91 -3.22 5.59
CA MET A 112 -17.40 -2.62 6.82
C MET A 112 -16.69 -1.30 6.54
N PHE A 113 -17.25 -0.20 7.04
CA PHE A 113 -16.66 1.14 6.87
C PHE A 113 -16.01 1.61 8.18
N ARG A 114 -14.66 1.58 8.24
CA ARG A 114 -13.89 1.94 9.45
C ARG A 114 -12.80 2.99 9.22
N LEU A 115 -12.49 3.33 7.97
CA LEU A 115 -11.46 4.30 7.56
C LEU A 115 -10.01 3.96 7.97
N TRP A 116 -9.71 2.76 8.44
CA TRP A 116 -8.34 2.40 8.85
C TRP A 116 -7.39 2.31 7.66
N ALA A 117 -7.84 1.84 6.49
CA ALA A 117 -7.00 1.76 5.29
C ALA A 117 -6.76 3.17 4.72
N PHE A 118 -7.77 4.02 4.77
CA PHE A 118 -7.65 5.44 4.40
C PHE A 118 -6.61 6.18 5.25
N PHE A 119 -6.75 6.15 6.58
CA PHE A 119 -5.78 6.80 7.48
C PHE A 119 -4.40 6.14 7.45
N GLY A 120 -4.34 4.82 7.26
CA GLY A 120 -3.09 4.09 7.06
C GLY A 120 -2.31 4.53 5.83
N MET A 121 -2.99 4.89 4.75
CA MET A 121 -2.36 5.48 3.55
C MET A 121 -1.95 6.94 3.77
N LEU A 122 -2.79 7.76 4.42
CA LEU A 122 -2.45 9.15 4.69
C LEU A 122 -1.26 9.30 5.64
N SER A 123 -1.10 8.41 6.61
CA SER A 123 0.03 8.42 7.54
C SER A 123 1.38 8.14 6.86
N GLN A 124 1.38 7.59 5.64
CA GLN A 124 2.60 7.41 4.85
C GLN A 124 3.19 8.74 4.37
N ILE A 125 2.39 9.80 4.25
CA ILE A 125 2.88 11.12 3.84
C ILE A 125 3.84 11.71 4.89
N PRO A 126 3.44 11.91 6.16
CA PRO A 126 4.37 12.40 7.18
C PRO A 126 5.51 11.42 7.44
N PHE A 127 5.27 10.10 7.35
CA PHE A 127 6.33 9.10 7.45
C PHE A 127 7.38 9.26 6.33
N SER A 128 6.95 9.46 5.08
CA SER A 128 7.87 9.71 3.97
C SER A 128 8.69 10.97 4.19
N MET A 129 8.10 12.04 4.72
CA MET A 129 8.81 13.28 5.04
C MET A 129 9.86 13.03 6.13
N PHE A 130 9.50 12.29 7.18
CA PHE A 130 10.41 11.91 8.25
C PHE A 130 11.60 11.10 7.72
N VAL A 131 11.35 10.01 6.97
CA VAL A 131 12.41 9.17 6.39
C VAL A 131 13.33 10.00 5.51
N SER A 132 12.78 10.84 4.63
CA SER A 132 13.59 11.68 3.72
C SER A 132 14.42 12.76 4.42
N LYS A 133 14.04 13.17 5.63
CA LYS A 133 14.71 14.25 6.37
C LYS A 133 15.77 13.70 7.34
N TYR A 134 15.53 12.53 7.91
CA TYR A 134 16.32 12.02 9.04
C TYR A 134 17.13 10.75 8.73
N LEU A 135 16.81 10.02 7.67
CA LEU A 135 17.44 8.73 7.34
C LEU A 135 18.10 8.78 5.96
N ASN A 136 19.19 8.03 5.79
CA ASN A 136 19.96 7.98 4.55
C ASN A 136 20.28 6.53 4.14
N ASN A 137 20.34 6.28 2.83
CA ASN A 137 20.76 5.04 2.19
C ASN A 137 20.13 3.78 2.84
N GLN A 138 20.95 2.93 3.45
CA GLN A 138 20.54 1.66 4.06
C GLN A 138 19.58 1.83 5.24
N THR A 139 19.72 2.89 6.04
CA THR A 139 18.80 3.15 7.18
C THR A 139 17.42 3.55 6.69
N ALA A 140 17.35 4.28 5.58
CA ALA A 140 16.09 4.63 4.93
C ALA A 140 15.45 3.39 4.28
N ASN A 141 16.25 2.51 3.65
CA ASN A 141 15.77 1.23 3.13
C ASN A 141 15.17 0.35 4.24
N PHE A 142 15.87 0.22 5.37
CA PHE A 142 15.37 -0.50 6.53
C PHE A 142 14.05 0.10 7.06
N ALA A 143 13.92 1.43 7.09
CA ALA A 143 12.68 2.09 7.48
C ALA A 143 11.52 1.80 6.50
N VAL A 144 11.79 1.70 5.19
CA VAL A 144 10.77 1.27 4.21
C VAL A 144 10.34 -0.16 4.49
N TRP A 145 11.27 -1.09 4.74
CA TRP A 145 10.91 -2.47 5.07
C TRP A 145 10.07 -2.57 6.33
N ILE A 146 10.41 -1.81 7.38
CA ILE A 146 9.57 -1.73 8.57
C ILE A 146 8.16 -1.25 8.19
N SER A 147 8.03 -0.18 7.40
CA SER A 147 6.71 0.33 7.03
C SER A 147 5.90 -0.64 6.16
N LEU A 148 6.54 -1.53 5.40
CA LEU A 148 5.86 -2.60 4.67
C LEU A 148 5.38 -3.75 5.57
N ILE A 149 6.01 -3.96 6.73
CA ILE A 149 5.61 -4.99 7.69
C ILE A 149 4.49 -4.48 8.59
N ILE A 150 4.64 -3.28 9.17
CA ILE A 150 3.72 -2.75 10.19
C ILE A 150 2.72 -1.71 9.66
N GLY A 151 2.90 -1.22 8.43
CA GLY A 151 2.09 -0.13 7.87
C GLY A 151 0.81 -0.62 7.21
N GLN A 152 0.66 -0.28 5.94
CA GLN A 152 -0.60 -0.45 5.20
C GLN A 152 -1.12 -1.90 5.18
N PRO A 153 -0.29 -2.95 4.97
CA PRO A 153 -0.75 -4.33 4.97
C PRO A 153 -1.39 -4.78 6.30
N LEU A 154 -0.91 -4.24 7.42
CA LEU A 154 -1.43 -4.56 8.74
C LEU A 154 -2.82 -3.94 8.95
N CYS A 155 -3.07 -2.75 8.39
CA CYS A 155 -4.41 -2.14 8.41
C CYS A 155 -5.43 -3.01 7.68
N ILE A 156 -5.07 -3.62 6.54
CA ILE A 156 -5.96 -4.54 5.82
C ILE A 156 -6.24 -5.80 6.67
N LEU A 157 -5.21 -6.35 7.32
CA LEU A 157 -5.37 -7.49 8.21
C LEU A 157 -6.36 -7.20 9.35
N MET A 158 -6.33 -5.99 9.91
CA MET A 158 -7.29 -5.59 10.95
C MET A 158 -8.74 -5.64 10.46
N TYR A 159 -9.02 -5.24 9.21
CA TYR A 159 -10.37 -5.38 8.63
C TYR A 159 -10.79 -6.84 8.53
N TYR A 160 -9.91 -7.68 8.00
CA TYR A 160 -10.20 -9.11 7.82
C TYR A 160 -10.42 -9.80 9.17
N HIS A 161 -9.59 -9.50 10.16
CA HIS A 161 -9.74 -10.03 11.52
C HIS A 161 -11.09 -9.65 12.11
N ASP A 162 -11.50 -8.38 12.00
CA ASP A 162 -12.77 -7.94 12.57
C ASP A 162 -13.98 -8.50 11.83
N TYR A 163 -13.89 -8.64 10.51
CA TYR A 163 -14.89 -9.35 9.72
C TYR A 163 -15.03 -10.80 10.22
N TYR A 164 -13.91 -11.51 10.39
CA TYR A 164 -13.90 -12.89 10.86
C TYR A 164 -14.52 -13.02 12.26
N VAL A 165 -14.17 -12.12 13.19
CA VAL A 165 -14.73 -12.12 14.54
C VAL A 165 -16.25 -11.88 14.53
N ILE A 166 -16.71 -10.89 13.78
CA ILE A 166 -18.14 -10.54 13.73
C ILE A 166 -18.96 -11.67 13.11
N HIS A 167 -18.48 -12.29 12.03
CA HIS A 167 -19.27 -13.24 11.26
C HIS A 167 -19.15 -14.70 11.71
N HIS A 168 -18.01 -15.11 12.27
CA HIS A 168 -17.76 -16.51 12.63
C HIS A 168 -17.69 -16.76 14.13
N LEU A 169 -17.15 -15.82 14.92
CA LEU A 169 -17.02 -16.00 16.37
C LEU A 169 -18.28 -15.58 17.14
N ASN A 170 -18.94 -14.47 16.75
CA ASN A 170 -20.17 -14.04 17.42
C ASN A 170 -21.43 -14.85 17.03
N LYS A 171 -21.36 -15.67 15.98
CA LYS A 171 -22.46 -16.60 15.62
C LYS A 171 -22.38 -17.93 16.37
N THR A 172 -21.24 -18.24 17.00
CA THR A 172 -20.99 -19.51 17.69
C THR A 172 -21.07 -19.38 19.23
N SER A 173 -21.38 -18.19 19.74
CA SER A 173 -21.71 -17.89 21.15
C SER A 173 -23.20 -17.61 21.32
#